data_AF-A0A8B6CCG8-F1
#
_entry.id   AF-A0A8B6CCG8-F1
#
_cell.length_a   1.000
_cell.length_b   1.000
_cell.length_c   1.000
_cell.angle_alpha   90.00
_cell.angle_beta   90.00
_cell.angle_gamma   90.00
#
_symmetry.space_group_name_H-M   'P 1'
#
loop_
_entity.id
_entity.type
_entity.pdbx_description
1 polymer ?
#
loop_
_entity_poly.entity_id
_entity_poly.type
_entity_poly.pdbx_seq_one_letter_code
_entity_poly.pdbx_strand_id
1 'polypeptide(L)'
;MDKWHGYTAFLLVSVFYISATEGLTDYRVTTILHPPLVMSQGDGNSRKFVGLLPDLLDKIGPMMNATFSLNHVQDNRYGTLDNTGNWTGMIGELVNK
;
A
#
# COMPACT_ATOMS: atom_id res chain seq x y z
N MET A 1 -6.80 -48.96 -21.11
CA MET A 1 -7.25 -48.65 -19.72
C MET A 1 -6.29 -47.59 -19.20
N ASP A 2 -6.58 -46.35 -19.59
CA ASP A 2 -5.64 -45.23 -19.62
C ASP A 2 -5.94 -44.30 -18.44
N LYS A 3 -5.25 -44.52 -17.32
CA LYS A 3 -5.45 -43.79 -16.05
C LYS A 3 -4.39 -42.70 -15.79
N TRP A 4 -3.78 -42.14 -16.84
CA TRP A 4 -2.60 -41.25 -16.68
C TRP A 4 -2.82 -39.76 -17.00
N HIS A 5 -4.02 -39.35 -17.42
CA HIS A 5 -4.24 -37.96 -17.89
C HIS A 5 -4.74 -36.97 -16.80
N GLY A 6 -5.07 -37.44 -15.60
CA GLY A 6 -5.62 -36.57 -14.54
C GLY A 6 -4.55 -35.90 -13.65
N TYR A 7 -3.50 -36.63 -13.30
CA TYR A 7 -2.49 -36.16 -12.33
C TYR A 7 -1.51 -35.14 -12.92
N THR A 8 -1.19 -35.27 -14.22
CA THR A 8 -0.28 -34.36 -14.90
C THR A 8 -0.87 -32.96 -15.05
N ALA A 9 -2.17 -32.85 -15.35
CA ALA A 9 -2.87 -31.57 -15.43
C ALA A 9 -2.95 -30.88 -14.06
N PHE A 10 -3.25 -31.62 -12.99
CA PHE A 10 -3.35 -31.07 -11.63
C PHE A 10 -2.01 -30.56 -11.10
N LEU A 11 -0.93 -31.30 -11.35
CA LEU A 11 0.42 -30.92 -10.94
C LEU A 11 0.95 -29.73 -11.76
N LEU A 12 0.63 -29.65 -13.05
CA LEU A 12 1.01 -28.49 -13.87
C LEU A 12 0.28 -27.24 -13.38
N VAL A 13 -1.04 -27.30 -13.17
CA VAL A 13 -1.83 -26.16 -12.68
C VAL A 13 -1.35 -25.67 -11.30
N SER A 14 -1.00 -26.59 -10.39
CA SER A 14 -0.49 -26.21 -9.06
C SER A 14 0.93 -25.64 -9.11
N VAL A 15 1.83 -26.18 -9.93
CA VAL A 15 3.20 -25.64 -10.11
C VAL A 15 3.17 -24.25 -10.76
N PHE A 16 2.26 -24.00 -11.71
CA PHE A 16 2.05 -22.66 -12.26
C PHE A 16 1.56 -21.67 -11.20
N TYR A 17 0.65 -22.08 -10.31
CA TYR A 17 0.17 -21.24 -9.20
C TYR A 17 1.29 -20.86 -8.21
N ILE A 18 2.29 -21.72 -8.03
CA ILE A 18 3.43 -21.49 -7.13
C ILE A 18 4.48 -20.54 -7.77
N SER A 19 4.51 -20.43 -9.11
CA SER A 19 5.53 -19.65 -9.82
C SER A 19 5.24 -18.14 -9.95
N ALA A 20 4.06 -17.67 -9.52
CA ALA A 20 3.66 -16.26 -9.65
C ALA A 20 3.49 -15.58 -8.28
N THR A 21 4.57 -15.49 -7.52
CA THR A 21 4.68 -14.48 -6.46
C THR A 21 5.93 -13.65 -6.75
N GLU A 22 5.84 -12.77 -7.74
CA GLU A 22 6.74 -11.62 -7.78
C GLU A 22 6.60 -10.90 -6.43
N GLY A 23 7.73 -10.56 -5.80
CA GLY A 23 7.75 -10.05 -4.42
C GLY A 23 6.81 -8.86 -4.25
N LEU A 24 5.82 -8.99 -3.36
CA LEU A 24 4.87 -7.94 -3.02
C LEU A 24 5.65 -6.73 -2.49
N THR A 25 5.58 -5.60 -3.20
CA THR A 25 6.30 -4.38 -2.79
C THR A 25 5.47 -3.61 -1.77
N ASP A 26 6.03 -3.29 -0.61
CA ASP A 26 5.34 -2.49 0.42
C ASP A 26 5.74 -1.01 0.33
N TYR A 27 4.76 -0.13 0.17
CA TYR A 27 4.94 1.33 0.10
C TYR A 27 4.32 2.02 1.32
N ARG A 28 5.13 2.83 2.01
CA ARG A 28 4.63 3.77 3.03
C ARG A 28 4.19 5.07 2.34
N VAL A 29 2.93 5.46 2.55
CA VAL A 29 2.35 6.67 1.96
C VAL A 29 2.07 7.68 3.07
N THR A 30 2.74 8.82 3.07
CA THR A 30 2.46 9.92 4.01
C THR A 30 1.31 10.80 3.50
N THR A 31 0.44 11.24 4.41
CA THR A 31 -0.75 12.03 4.06
C THR A 31 -1.20 13.00 5.17
N ILE A 32 -2.03 13.96 4.79
CA ILE A 32 -2.72 14.89 5.70
C ILE A 32 -4.21 14.56 5.69
N LEU A 33 -4.87 14.70 6.84
CA LEU A 33 -6.33 14.61 6.92
C LEU A 33 -6.95 15.79 6.19
N HIS A 34 -7.52 15.51 5.02
CA HIS A 34 -8.18 16.51 4.19
C HIS A 34 -9.45 15.89 3.60
N PRO A 35 -10.61 16.10 4.23
CA PRO A 35 -11.88 15.65 3.67
C PRO A 35 -12.11 16.24 2.27
N PRO A 36 -12.60 15.47 1.28
CA PRO A 36 -13.05 14.07 1.36
C PRO A 36 -11.96 13.03 0.99
N LEU A 37 -10.70 13.46 0.83
CA LEU A 37 -9.60 12.62 0.34
C LEU A 37 -9.13 11.61 1.39
N VAL A 38 -8.87 12.07 2.61
CA VAL A 38 -8.46 11.23 3.76
C VAL A 38 -9.12 11.76 5.02
N MET A 39 -9.71 10.87 5.77
CA MET A 39 -10.40 11.11 7.04
C MET A 39 -10.02 10.01 8.02
N SER A 40 -9.89 10.37 9.30
CA SER A 40 -9.69 9.38 10.36
C SER A 40 -10.99 8.65 10.66
N GLN A 41 -10.94 7.31 10.78
CA GLN A 41 -12.12 6.50 11.11
C GLN A 41 -12.35 6.36 12.63
N GLY A 42 -11.49 6.93 13.46
CA GLY A 42 -11.54 6.82 14.93
C GLY A 42 -10.96 5.52 15.47
N ASP A 43 -10.76 5.48 16.79
CA ASP A 43 -10.14 4.35 17.49
C ASP A 43 -11.09 3.15 17.59
N GLY A 44 -10.55 1.94 17.36
CA GLY A 44 -11.29 0.67 17.45
C GLY A 44 -11.73 0.07 16.11
N ASN A 45 -11.51 0.76 15.00
CA ASN A 45 -11.74 0.22 13.66
C ASN A 45 -10.48 -0.48 13.12
N SER A 46 -10.68 -1.57 12.36
CA SER A 46 -9.60 -2.28 11.68
C SER A 46 -8.86 -1.41 10.67
N ARG A 47 -9.54 -0.37 10.15
CA ARG A 47 -9.01 0.60 9.19
C ARG A 47 -8.90 1.97 9.85
N LYS A 48 -7.70 2.55 9.81
CA LYS A 48 -7.41 3.85 10.44
C LYS A 48 -7.87 5.05 9.59
N PHE A 49 -7.82 4.90 8.26
CA PHE A 49 -8.09 5.97 7.31
C PHE A 49 -9.15 5.58 6.29
N VAL A 50 -10.08 6.50 6.03
CA VAL A 50 -11.15 6.35 5.03
C VAL A 50 -11.22 7.57 4.12
N GLY A 51 -11.80 7.40 2.93
CA GLY A 51 -11.94 8.48 1.95
C GLY A 51 -11.45 8.04 0.57
N LEU A 52 -11.42 8.99 -0.36
CA LEU A 52 -11.08 8.71 -1.76
C LEU A 52 -9.68 8.10 -1.93
N LEU A 53 -8.68 8.58 -1.19
CA LEU A 53 -7.29 8.13 -1.35
C LEU A 53 -7.05 6.70 -0.83
N PRO A 54 -7.43 6.33 0.41
CA PRO A 54 -7.36 4.93 0.86
C PRO A 54 -8.07 3.96 -0.10
N ASP A 55 -9.26 4.33 -0.57
CA ASP A 55 -10.05 3.47 -1.46
C ASP A 55 -9.44 3.35 -2.87
N LEU A 56 -8.73 4.39 -3.33
CA LEU A 56 -7.96 4.35 -4.56
C LEU A 56 -6.73 3.44 -4.41
N LEU A 57 -6.00 3.57 -3.29
CA LEU A 57 -4.80 2.78 -3.01
C LEU A 57 -5.12 1.28 -2.94
N ASP A 58 -6.25 0.92 -2.32
CA ASP A 58 -6.75 -0.47 -2.29
C ASP A 58 -7.04 -1.03 -3.68
N LYS A 59 -7.45 -0.20 -4.63
CA LYS A 59 -7.76 -0.61 -6.01
C LYS A 59 -6.52 -0.76 -6.88
N ILE A 60 -5.52 0.09 -6.68
CA ILE A 60 -4.29 0.06 -7.49
C ILE A 60 -3.24 -0.92 -6.96
N GLY A 61 -3.25 -1.24 -5.67
CA GLY A 61 -2.33 -2.21 -5.05
C GLY A 61 -2.27 -3.55 -5.78
N PRO A 62 -3.40 -4.21 -6.01
CA PRO A 62 -3.44 -5.46 -6.76
C PRO A 62 -2.95 -5.33 -8.21
N MET A 63 -3.18 -4.18 -8.86
CA MET A 63 -2.74 -3.95 -10.24
C MET A 63 -1.22 -3.82 -10.35
N MET A 64 -0.56 -3.35 -9.30
CA MET A 64 0.89 -3.16 -9.24
C MET A 64 1.60 -4.25 -8.44
N ASN A 65 0.87 -5.25 -7.95
CA ASN A 65 1.37 -6.24 -7.00
C ASN A 65 2.11 -5.58 -5.81
N ALA A 66 1.43 -4.62 -5.18
CA ALA A 66 1.97 -3.81 -4.10
C ALA A 66 0.97 -3.59 -2.96
N THR A 67 1.48 -3.37 -1.75
CA THR A 67 0.72 -2.94 -0.58
C THR A 67 1.01 -1.49 -0.24
N PHE A 68 0.01 -0.80 0.32
CA PHE A 68 0.10 0.60 0.70
C PHE A 68 -0.26 0.77 2.17
N SER A 69 0.66 1.33 2.94
CA SER A 69 0.46 1.66 4.35
C SER A 69 0.41 3.18 4.50
N LEU A 70 -0.78 3.72 4.78
CA LEU A 70 -0.93 5.16 4.99
C LEU A 70 -0.44 5.56 6.38
N ASN A 71 0.30 6.67 6.43
CA ASN A 71 0.74 7.36 7.63
C ASN A 71 0.18 8.80 7.62
N HIS A 72 -0.32 9.27 8.77
CA HIS A 72 -0.64 10.67 8.92
C HIS A 72 0.60 11.45 9.34
N VAL A 73 0.97 12.48 8.58
CA VAL A 73 2.14 13.31 8.88
C VAL A 73 2.01 13.99 10.24
N GLN A 74 3.07 13.93 11.04
CA GLN A 74 3.03 14.35 12.45
C GLN A 74 2.70 15.83 12.63
N ASP A 75 3.26 16.71 11.79
CA ASP A 75 3.16 18.15 11.92
C ASP A 75 2.01 18.77 11.09
N ASN A 76 1.22 17.93 10.40
CA ASN A 76 0.13 18.34 9.51
C ASN A 76 0.57 19.27 8.34
N ARG A 77 1.83 19.21 7.91
CA ARG A 77 2.37 20.07 6.84
C ARG A 77 2.75 19.28 5.60
N TYR A 78 2.61 19.92 4.44
CA TYR A 78 3.12 19.37 3.17
C TYR A 78 4.65 19.33 3.20
N GLY A 79 5.26 20.44 3.58
CA GLY A 79 6.69 20.56 3.79
C GLY A 79 7.22 21.94 3.44
N THR A 80 8.19 22.38 4.22
CA THR A 80 8.88 23.65 4.05
C THR A 80 10.33 23.43 4.46
N LEU A 81 11.25 24.05 3.72
CA LEU A 81 12.66 24.06 4.08
C LEU A 81 12.84 24.95 5.31
N ASP A 82 13.34 24.37 6.40
CA ASP A 82 13.66 25.14 7.60
C ASP A 82 14.97 25.93 7.44
N ASN A 83 15.29 26.75 8.44
CA ASN A 83 16.51 27.54 8.48
C ASN A 83 17.79 26.71 8.61
N THR A 84 17.68 25.42 8.95
CA THR A 84 18.80 24.48 9.02
C THR A 84 19.01 23.71 7.71
N GLY A 85 18.14 23.94 6.71
CA GLY A 85 18.18 23.25 5.42
C GLY A 85 17.48 21.89 5.40
N ASN A 86 16.72 21.54 6.44
CA ASN A 86 15.96 20.30 6.50
C ASN A 86 14.52 20.51 6.02
N TRP A 87 13.95 19.49 5.37
CA TRP A 87 12.55 19.51 4.99
C TRP A 87 11.66 19.10 6.17
N THR A 88 10.60 19.87 6.39
CA THR A 88 9.49 19.52 7.31
C THR A 88 8.35 18.81 6.58
N GLY A 89 7.30 18.42 7.30
CA GLY A 89 6.09 17.87 6.70
C GLY A 89 6.26 16.54 5.97
N MET A 90 5.33 16.26 5.07
CA MET A 90 5.34 15.07 4.22
C MET A 90 6.62 14.97 3.39
N ILE A 91 7.14 16.09 2.88
CA ILE A 91 8.43 16.09 2.16
C ILE A 91 9.56 15.65 3.10
N GLY A 92 9.57 16.14 4.34
CA GLY A 92 10.52 15.71 5.36
C GLY A 92 10.48 14.20 5.62
N GLU A 93 9.29 13.61 5.74
CA GLU A 93 9.13 12.15 5.91
C GLU A 93 9.65 11.34 4.71
N LEU A 94 9.60 11.89 3.50
CA LEU A 94 10.10 11.24 2.29
C LEU A 94 11.62 11.35 2.16
N VAL A 95 12.19 12.49 2.54
CA VAL A 95 13.63 12.77 2.41
C VAL A 95 14.44 12.07 3.51
N ASN A 96 13.93 12.05 4.74
CA ASN A 96 14.68 11.58 5.91
C ASN A 96 14.56 10.06 6.21
N LYS A 97 13.81 9.32 5.36
CA LYS A 97 13.58 7.86 5.36
C LYS A 97 13.29 7.19 6.71
#